data_AF-W1X821-F1
#
_entry.id   AF-W1X821-F1
#
_cell.length_a   1.000
_cell.length_b   1.000
_cell.length_c   1.000
_cell.angle_alpha   90.00
_cell.angle_beta   90.00
_cell.angle_gamma   90.00
#
_symmetry.space_group_name_H-M   'P 1'
#
loop_
_entity.id
_entity.type
_entity.pdbx_description
1 polymer ?
#
loop_
_entity_poly.entity_id
_entity_poly.type
_entity_poly.pdbx_seq_one_letter_code
_entity_poly.pdbx_strand_id
1 'polypeptide(L)'
;GVHNFTLTSKDINNVYDLIRKSSRDELTNLDGLSRDRVDIILPAISVFKTLFKKIDATQFTFSRKGIREGFIMNHISKRYPDEFNKSNVRKDALRHLA
;
A
#
# COMPACT_ATOMS: atom_id res chain seq x y z
N GLY A 1 6.46 -1.57 10.99
CA GLY A 1 5.40 -1.23 10.01
C GLY A 1 6.06 -0.71 8.74
N VAL A 2 5.50 -0.99 7.57
CA VAL A 2 6.17 -0.81 6.25
C VAL A 2 5.85 0.53 5.57
N HIS A 3 5.55 1.59 6.31
CA HIS A 3 5.29 2.90 5.70
C HIS A 3 6.53 3.40 4.96
N ASN A 4 6.35 3.93 3.75
CA ASN A 4 7.42 4.41 2.87
C ASN A 4 8.39 3.31 2.40
N PHE A 5 8.06 2.03 2.63
CA PHE A 5 8.75 0.94 1.96
C PHE A 5 8.42 0.99 0.47
N THR A 6 9.43 0.86 -0.38
CA THR A 6 9.30 1.00 -1.82
C THR A 6 9.73 -0.27 -2.54
N LEU A 7 8.95 -0.65 -3.55
CA LEU A 7 9.22 -1.77 -4.46
C LEU A 7 9.47 -1.24 -5.87
N THR A 8 10.45 -1.83 -6.55
CA THR A 8 10.68 -1.67 -7.99
C THR A 8 9.89 -2.70 -8.80
N SER A 9 9.89 -2.58 -10.14
CA SER A 9 9.36 -3.61 -11.03
C SER A 9 9.99 -4.99 -10.77
N LYS A 10 11.30 -5.03 -10.52
CA LYS A 10 12.03 -6.26 -10.22
C LYS A 10 11.51 -6.91 -8.94
N ASP A 11 11.31 -6.11 -7.89
CA ASP A 11 10.82 -6.63 -6.61
C ASP A 11 9.39 -7.16 -6.73
N ILE A 12 8.52 -6.45 -7.44
CA ILE A 12 7.14 -6.90 -7.70
C ILE A 12 7.14 -8.22 -8.49
N ASN A 13 8.02 -8.36 -9.50
CA ASN A 13 8.14 -9.60 -10.26
C ASN A 13 8.67 -10.75 -9.38
N ASN A 14 9.66 -10.49 -8.53
CA ASN A 14 10.19 -11.50 -7.61
C ASN A 14 9.11 -11.99 -6.63
N VAL A 15 8.33 -11.08 -6.06
CA VAL A 15 7.22 -11.42 -5.15
C VAL A 15 6.12 -12.18 -5.88
N TYR A 16 5.77 -11.74 -7.10
CA TYR A 16 4.80 -12.45 -7.94
C TYR A 16 5.25 -13.89 -8.24
N ASP A 17 6.50 -14.07 -8.65
CA ASP A 17 7.05 -15.37 -9.00
C ASP A 17 7.18 -16.29 -7.79
N LEU A 18 7.57 -15.76 -6.62
CA LEU A 18 7.56 -16.48 -5.35
C LEU A 18 6.15 -17.03 -5.08
N ILE A 19 5.16 -16.14 -5.02
CA ILE A 19 3.78 -16.52 -4.67
C ILE A 19 3.19 -17.50 -5.69
N ARG A 20 3.45 -17.28 -6.98
CA ARG A 20 2.93 -18.13 -8.07
C ARG A 20 3.51 -19.54 -8.04
N LYS A 21 4.78 -19.70 -7.65
CA LYS A 21 5.47 -20.99 -7.62
C LYS A 21 5.24 -21.77 -6.33
N SER A 22 4.80 -21.10 -5.28
CA SER A 22 4.46 -21.73 -4.00
C SER A 22 3.14 -22.50 -4.06
N SER A 23 3.12 -23.67 -3.44
CA SER A 23 1.92 -24.41 -3.08
C SER A 23 1.12 -23.69 -1.98
N ARG A 24 -0.13 -24.13 -1.78
CA ARG A 24 -0.99 -23.60 -0.71
C ARG A 24 -0.36 -23.78 0.68
N ASP A 25 0.27 -24.92 0.93
CA ASP A 25 0.90 -25.21 2.22
C ASP A 25 2.13 -24.33 2.45
N GLU A 26 2.96 -24.12 1.42
CA GLU A 26 4.09 -23.19 1.50
C GLU A 26 3.61 -21.76 1.77
N LEU A 27 2.55 -21.29 1.09
CA LEU A 27 1.96 -19.98 1.33
C LEU A 27 1.34 -19.85 2.73
N THR A 28 0.72 -20.91 3.23
CA THR A 28 0.12 -20.93 4.57
C THR A 28 1.17 -20.78 5.67
N ASN A 29 2.39 -21.26 5.41
CA ASN A 29 3.54 -21.20 6.31
C ASN A 29 4.53 -20.07 5.97
N LEU A 30 4.22 -19.25 4.95
CA LEU A 30 5.10 -18.16 4.53
C LEU A 30 5.08 -17.04 5.58
N ASP A 31 6.26 -16.69 6.10
CA ASP A 31 6.37 -15.62 7.09
C ASP A 31 5.88 -14.28 6.52
N GLY A 32 5.13 -13.55 7.34
CA GLY A 32 4.47 -12.30 6.95
C GLY A 32 3.20 -12.45 6.10
N LEU A 33 2.78 -13.66 5.70
CA LEU A 33 1.48 -13.93 5.08
C LEU A 33 0.50 -14.53 6.09
N SER A 34 -0.62 -13.85 6.32
CA SER A 34 -1.65 -14.38 7.20
C SER A 34 -2.47 -15.47 6.51
N ARG A 35 -2.89 -16.50 7.27
CA ARG A 35 -3.59 -17.69 6.74
C ARG A 35 -4.88 -17.39 5.99
N ASP A 36 -5.60 -16.36 6.42
CA ASP A 36 -6.82 -15.84 5.77
C ASP A 36 -6.56 -15.20 4.39
N ARG A 37 -5.29 -14.92 4.04
CA ARG A 37 -4.92 -14.26 2.79
C ARG A 37 -4.37 -15.19 1.71
N VAL A 38 -4.11 -16.46 2.03
CA VAL A 38 -3.50 -17.42 1.10
C VAL A 38 -4.26 -17.49 -0.23
N ASP A 39 -5.60 -17.45 -0.17
CA ASP A 39 -6.45 -17.58 -1.36
C ASP A 39 -6.56 -16.29 -2.18
N ILE A 40 -6.22 -15.14 -1.59
CA ILE A 40 -6.37 -13.82 -2.23
C ILE A 40 -5.04 -13.17 -2.59
N ILE A 41 -3.90 -13.69 -2.11
CA ILE A 41 -2.62 -13.01 -2.29
C ILE A 41 -2.13 -13.05 -3.75
N LEU A 42 -2.26 -14.21 -4.43
CA LEU A 42 -1.88 -14.36 -5.84
C LEU A 42 -2.69 -13.45 -6.79
N PRO A 43 -4.04 -13.40 -6.73
CA PRO A 43 -4.80 -12.46 -7.56
C PRO A 43 -4.48 -11.00 -7.21
N ALA A 44 -4.27 -10.67 -5.93
CA ALA A 44 -3.92 -9.31 -5.53
C ALA A 44 -2.59 -8.84 -6.16
N ILE A 45 -1.50 -9.61 -6.02
CA ILE A 45 -0.21 -9.23 -6.62
C ILE A 45 -0.26 -9.19 -8.15
N SER A 46 -1.11 -10.01 -8.78
CA SER A 46 -1.35 -9.99 -10.23
C SER A 46 -1.95 -8.65 -10.69
N VAL A 47 -2.93 -8.13 -9.95
CA VAL A 47 -3.54 -6.82 -10.22
C VAL A 47 -2.51 -5.71 -10.05
N PHE A 48 -1.74 -5.71 -8.95
CA PHE A 48 -0.71 -4.70 -8.71
C PHE A 48 0.37 -4.70 -9.78
N LYS A 49 0.89 -5.88 -10.16
CA LYS A 49 1.88 -6.03 -11.25
C LYS A 49 1.35 -5.50 -12.57
N THR A 50 0.08 -5.78 -12.89
CA THR A 50 -0.57 -5.30 -14.11
C THR A 50 -0.72 -3.78 -14.10
N LEU A 51 -1.21 -3.21 -13.01
CA LEU A 51 -1.36 -1.77 -12.86
C LEU A 51 -0.01 -1.04 -12.94
N PHE A 52 1.00 -1.55 -12.24
CA PHE A 52 2.35 -1.01 -12.23
C PHE A 52 2.92 -0.93 -13.65
N LYS A 53 2.79 -2.01 -14.44
CA LYS A 53 3.19 -2.03 -15.85
C LYS A 53 2.34 -1.10 -16.70
N LYS A 54 1.02 -1.05 -16.48
CA LYS A 54 0.08 -0.30 -17.31
C LYS A 54 0.29 1.21 -17.26
N ILE A 55 0.79 1.71 -16.13
CA ILE A 55 1.06 3.15 -15.91
C ILE A 55 2.54 3.51 -16.07
N ASP A 56 3.38 2.58 -16.53
CA ASP A 56 4.83 2.72 -16.63
C ASP A 56 5.46 3.22 -15.31
N ALA A 57 4.98 2.69 -14.18
CA ALA A 57 5.49 3.06 -12.87
C ALA A 57 6.96 2.64 -12.70
N THR A 58 7.73 3.47 -12.01
CA THR A 58 9.11 3.16 -11.63
C THR A 58 9.21 2.63 -10.20
N GLN A 59 8.26 3.01 -9.33
CA GLN A 59 8.25 2.71 -7.91
C GLN A 59 6.83 2.53 -7.36
N PHE A 60 6.67 1.61 -6.42
CA PHE A 60 5.47 1.41 -5.63
C PHE A 60 5.80 1.61 -4.17
N THR A 61 5.20 2.60 -3.51
CA THR A 61 5.49 2.95 -2.12
C THR A 61 4.29 2.65 -1.22
N PHE A 62 4.53 1.94 -0.12
CA PHE A 62 3.47 1.56 0.83
C PHE A 62 3.04 2.75 1.71
N SER A 63 1.76 3.06 1.67
CA SER A 63 1.11 4.01 2.57
C SER A 63 0.43 3.29 3.74
N ARG A 64 0.62 3.79 4.96
CA ARG A 64 -0.21 3.40 6.12
C ARG A 64 -1.55 4.15 6.19
N LYS A 65 -1.75 5.12 5.30
CA LYS A 65 -2.96 5.94 5.23
C LYS A 65 -3.81 5.43 4.06
N GLY A 66 -5.02 4.99 4.36
CA GLY A 66 -6.00 4.49 3.40
C GLY A 66 -7.31 5.26 3.49
N ILE A 67 -8.39 4.60 3.06
CA ILE A 67 -9.73 5.21 2.99
C ILE A 67 -10.22 5.70 4.35
N ARG A 68 -9.90 4.98 5.44
CA ARG A 68 -10.30 5.37 6.79
C ARG A 68 -9.73 6.73 7.17
N GLU A 69 -8.43 6.94 6.97
CA GLU A 69 -7.81 8.22 7.26
C GLU A 69 -8.33 9.31 6.31
N GLY A 70 -8.52 9.00 5.03
CA GLY A 70 -9.14 9.93 4.09
C GLY A 70 -10.55 10.37 4.50
N PHE A 71 -11.37 9.44 5.01
CA PHE A 71 -12.71 9.75 5.52
C PHE A 71 -12.65 10.66 6.75
N ILE A 72 -11.78 10.36 7.71
CA ILE A 72 -11.60 11.16 8.93
C ILE A 72 -11.12 12.57 8.56
N MET A 73 -10.10 12.68 7.70
CA MET A 73 -9.57 13.97 7.22
C MET A 73 -10.69 14.80 6.58
N ASN A 74 -11.50 14.17 5.71
CA ASN A 74 -12.63 14.83 5.06
C ASN A 74 -13.73 15.25 6.05
N HIS A 75 -13.97 14.49 7.12
CA HIS A 75 -14.94 14.86 8.13
C HIS A 75 -14.45 16.07 8.96
N ILE A 76 -13.17 16.08 9.34
CA ILE A 76 -12.55 17.19 10.08
C ILE A 76 -12.52 18.45 9.21
N SER A 77 -12.12 18.34 7.93
CA SER A 77 -12.03 19.49 7.03
C SER A 77 -13.37 20.19 6.77
N LYS A 78 -14.50 19.49 6.94
CA LYS A 78 -15.84 20.11 6.87
C LYS A 78 -16.10 21.08 8.01
N ARG A 79 -15.55 20.81 9.19
CA ARG A 79 -15.71 21.65 10.39
C ARG A 79 -14.56 22.65 10.55
N TYR A 80 -13.39 22.31 10.05
CA TYR A 80 -12.17 23.11 10.10
C TYR A 80 -11.56 23.19 8.70
N PRO A 81 -12.00 24.13 7.84
CA PRO A 81 -11.61 24.19 6.43
C PRO A 81 -10.11 24.42 6.19
N ASP A 82 -9.41 24.99 7.17
CA ASP A 82 -7.97 25.23 7.11
C ASP A 82 -7.12 23.98 7.43
N GLU A 83 -7.75 22.91 7.95
CA GLU A 83 -7.08 21.64 8.27
C GLU A 83 -7.00 20.72 7.04
N PHE A 84 -5.88 20.00 6.91
CA PHE A 84 -5.59 19.08 5.80
C PHE A 84 -5.62 19.75 4.42
N ASN A 85 -5.08 20.96 4.32
CA ASN A 85 -5.07 21.71 3.07
C ASN A 85 -4.05 21.12 2.09
N LYS A 86 -4.51 20.73 0.90
CA LYS A 86 -3.66 20.15 -0.16
C LYS A 86 -2.57 21.10 -0.66
N SER A 87 -2.70 22.42 -0.45
CA SER A 87 -1.63 23.37 -0.77
C SER A 87 -0.51 23.42 0.28
N ASN A 88 -0.77 22.97 1.52
CA ASN A 88 0.12 23.13 2.67
C ASN A 88 0.53 21.80 3.32
N VAL A 89 0.53 20.69 2.56
CA VAL A 89 0.77 19.33 3.05
C VAL A 89 2.01 19.19 3.95
N ARG A 90 3.12 19.85 3.61
CA ARG A 90 4.36 19.79 4.42
C ARG A 90 4.19 20.44 5.79
N LYS A 91 3.55 21.61 5.83
CA LYS A 91 3.33 22.36 7.08
C LYS A 91 2.39 21.57 7.99
N ASP A 92 1.34 21.00 7.42
CA ASP A 92 0.36 20.20 8.16
C ASP A 92 0.98 18.88 8.65
N ALA A 93 1.85 18.24 7.85
CA ALA A 93 2.59 17.06 8.28
C ALA A 93 3.51 17.36 9.47
N LEU A 94 4.20 18.50 9.49
CA LEU A 94 5.04 18.93 10.61
C LEU A 94 4.23 19.25 11.87
N ARG A 95 3.08 19.92 11.72
CA ARG A 95 2.17 20.19 12.85
C ARG A 95 1.65 18.92 13.51
N HIS A 96 1.37 17.87 12.73
CA HIS A 96 0.91 16.59 13.26
C HIS A 96 2.03 15.68 13.80
N LEU A 97 3.29 16.10 13.69
CA LEU A 97 4.45 15.41 14.27
C LEU A 97 4.85 15.96 15.65
N ALA A 98 4.51 17.22 15.93
CA ALA A 98 4.75 17.91 17.21
C ALA A 98 3.61 17.64 18.20
#